data_AF-A0A2N1TKA8-F1
#
_entry.id   AF-A0A2N1TKA8-F1
#
_cell.length_a   1.000
_cell.length_b   1.000
_cell.length_c   1.000
_cell.angle_alpha   90.00
_cell.angle_beta   90.00
_cell.angle_gamma   90.00
#
_symmetry.space_group_name_H-M   'P 1'
#
loop_
_entity.id
_entity.type
_entity.pdbx_description
1 polymer ?
#
loop_
_entity_poly.entity_id
_entity_poly.type
_entity_poly.pdbx_seq_one_letter_code
_entity_poly.pdbx_strand_id
1 'polypeptide(L)'
;MDGFVIQDYVHRAKNVDTGEFIKFNEEKCDGCGMCNSVCMANLWAVPKNNKTRLSPKYRELCLECAACYAVCNHDAIDFNYPKGGSGIIIKYG
;
A
#
# COMPACT_ATOMS: atom_id res chain seq x y z
N MET A 1 -26.97 -3.02 -15.71
CA MET A 1 -26.34 -1.80 -15.18
C MET A 1 -24.86 -2.05 -15.29
N ASP A 2 -24.18 -1.44 -16.26
CA ASP A 2 -22.74 -1.59 -16.40
C ASP A 2 -22.09 -1.01 -15.15
N GLY A 3 -21.55 -1.90 -14.32
CA GLY A 3 -21.05 -1.58 -12.99
C GLY A 3 -19.77 -0.75 -13.07
N PHE A 4 -19.60 0.16 -12.12
CA PHE A 4 -18.33 0.86 -11.93
C PHE A 4 -17.25 -0.14 -11.46
N VAL A 5 -16.22 -0.33 -12.28
CA VAL A 5 -15.04 -1.16 -11.94
C VAL A 5 -13.83 -0.24 -11.79
N ILE A 6 -13.32 -0.08 -10.57
CA ILE A 6 -12.20 0.83 -10.26
C ILE A 6 -10.96 0.55 -11.14
N GLN A 7 -10.74 -0.71 -11.50
CA GLN A 7 -9.59 -1.15 -12.30
C GLN A 7 -9.63 -0.65 -13.75
N ASP A 8 -10.77 -0.15 -14.23
CA ASP A 8 -10.85 0.47 -15.55
C ASP A 8 -10.21 1.86 -15.57
N TYR A 9 -10.12 2.52 -14.40
CA TYR A 9 -9.64 3.88 -14.24
C TYR A 9 -8.29 3.94 -13.53
N VAL A 10 -8.06 3.08 -12.54
CA VAL A 10 -6.78 3.02 -11.80
C VAL A 10 -6.22 1.61 -11.93
N HIS A 11 -5.11 1.48 -12.64
CA HIS A 11 -4.47 0.19 -12.90
C HIS A 11 -2.96 0.31 -12.84
N ARG A 12 -2.26 -0.80 -12.59
CA ARG A 12 -0.80 -0.84 -12.55
C ARG A 12 -0.20 -1.16 -13.92
N ALA A 13 0.98 -0.64 -14.21
CA ALA A 13 1.76 -1.03 -15.38
C ALA A 13 1.96 -2.57 -15.42
N LYS A 14 1.70 -3.18 -16.57
CA LYS A 14 1.75 -4.63 -16.76
C LYS A 14 3.13 -5.07 -17.22
N ASN A 15 3.53 -6.28 -16.81
CA ASN A 15 4.79 -6.93 -17.23
C ASN A 15 6.07 -6.14 -16.87
N VAL A 16 6.01 -5.33 -15.82
CA VAL A 16 7.16 -4.59 -15.29
C VAL A 16 7.29 -4.90 -13.79
N ASP A 17 8.52 -5.17 -13.34
CA ASP A 17 8.81 -5.33 -11.92
C ASP A 17 8.77 -3.97 -11.21
N THR A 18 7.95 -3.86 -10.17
CA THR A 18 7.84 -2.68 -9.32
C THR A 18 9.03 -2.50 -8.38
N GLY A 19 9.75 -3.59 -8.09
CA GLY A 19 10.67 -3.66 -6.98
C GLY A 19 9.96 -3.67 -5.63
N GLU A 20 10.76 -3.59 -4.56
CA GLU A 20 10.25 -3.33 -3.22
C GLU A 20 10.12 -1.82 -3.01
N PHE A 21 8.89 -1.37 -2.74
CA PHE A 21 8.60 0.06 -2.56
C PHE A 21 7.89 0.35 -1.22
N ILE A 22 7.58 -0.70 -0.44
CA ILE A 22 7.25 -0.60 0.98
C ILE A 22 8.15 -1.58 1.72
N LYS A 23 8.87 -1.06 2.72
CA LYS A 23 9.59 -1.86 3.71
C LYS A 23 8.89 -1.72 5.05
N PHE A 24 8.60 -2.84 5.69
CA PHE A 24 7.94 -2.87 6.98
C PHE A 24 8.87 -3.49 8.01
N ASN A 25 9.22 -2.71 9.03
CA ASN A 25 10.00 -3.15 10.18
C ASN A 25 9.06 -3.52 11.32
N GLU A 26 8.83 -4.82 11.49
CA GLU A 26 8.00 -5.34 12.57
C GLU A 26 8.55 -4.97 13.94
N GLU A 27 9.87 -4.93 14.15
CA GLU A 27 10.45 -4.63 15.47
C GLU A 27 10.04 -3.26 16.00
N LYS A 28 9.97 -2.25 15.11
CA LYS A 28 9.54 -0.89 15.42
C LYS A 28 8.02 -0.72 15.57
N CYS A 29 7.23 -1.67 15.08
CA CYS A 29 5.77 -1.57 15.11
C CYS A 29 5.21 -1.87 16.51
N ASP A 30 4.37 -0.96 17.02
CA ASP A 30 3.65 -1.08 18.30
C ASP A 30 2.24 -1.68 18.15
N GLY A 31 1.75 -1.85 16.92
CA GLY A 31 0.43 -2.37 16.62
C GLY A 31 -0.71 -1.34 16.69
N CYS A 32 -0.44 -0.02 16.69
CA CYS A 32 -1.45 1.02 16.80
C CYS A 32 -2.55 1.00 15.72
N GLY A 33 -2.29 0.38 14.56
CA GLY A 33 -3.29 0.18 13.50
C GLY A 33 -3.60 1.40 12.63
N MET A 34 -2.92 2.54 12.81
CA MET A 34 -3.15 3.75 11.99
C MET A 34 -2.95 3.49 10.50
N CYS A 35 -1.96 2.67 10.13
CA CYS A 35 -1.72 2.26 8.74
C CYS A 35 -2.91 1.53 8.12
N ASN A 36 -3.65 0.75 8.92
CA ASN A 36 -4.88 0.09 8.48
C ASN A 36 -6.02 1.09 8.29
N SER A 37 -6.21 2.01 9.25
CA SER A 37 -7.29 3.00 9.20
C SER A 37 -7.22 3.94 7.99
N VAL A 38 -6.02 4.22 7.47
CA VAL A 38 -5.84 5.13 6.33
C VAL A 38 -5.71 4.44 4.98
N CYS A 39 -5.59 3.10 4.95
CA CYS A 39 -5.31 2.40 3.70
C CYS A 39 -6.58 2.16 2.88
N MET A 40 -6.77 2.96 1.83
CA MET A 40 -7.90 2.80 0.88
C MET A 40 -7.93 1.44 0.16
N ALA A 41 -6.79 0.73 0.14
CA ALA A 41 -6.64 -0.58 -0.50
C ALA A 41 -6.71 -1.76 0.50
N ASN A 42 -6.97 -1.51 1.79
CA ASN A 42 -7.05 -2.54 2.85
C ASN A 42 -5.82 -3.48 2.89
N LEU A 43 -4.62 -2.91 2.80
CA LEU A 43 -3.37 -3.69 2.73
C LEU A 43 -2.71 -3.98 4.06
N TRP A 44 -3.24 -3.45 5.16
CA TRP A 44 -2.71 -3.70 6.49
C TRP A 44 -3.71 -4.50 7.30
N ALA A 45 -3.27 -5.54 7.99
CA ALA A 45 -4.08 -6.27 8.95
C ALA A 45 -3.66 -5.90 10.38
N VAL A 46 -4.61 -5.89 11.31
CA VAL A 46 -4.38 -5.67 12.74
C VAL A 46 -4.91 -6.89 13.51
N PRO A 47 -4.13 -7.98 13.62
CA PRO A 47 -4.58 -9.17 14.35
C PRO A 47 -4.65 -8.86 15.85
N LYS A 48 -5.58 -9.50 16.57
CA LYS A 48 -5.72 -9.31 18.02
C LYS A 48 -4.38 -9.58 18.72
N ASN A 49 -3.95 -8.63 19.56
CA ASN A 49 -2.72 -8.68 20.35
C ASN A 49 -1.43 -8.89 19.53
N ASN A 50 -1.43 -8.52 18.26
CA ASN A 50 -0.26 -8.65 17.39
C ASN A 50 0.08 -7.32 16.72
N LYS A 51 1.33 -7.24 16.26
CA LYS A 51 1.80 -6.16 15.39
C LYS A 51 1.02 -6.16 14.07
N THR A 52 0.94 -5.00 13.42
CA THR A 52 0.30 -4.90 12.10
C THR A 52 1.04 -5.79 11.09
N ARG A 53 0.35 -6.19 10.03
CA ARG A 53 0.95 -6.99 8.94
C ARG A 53 0.62 -6.38 7.60
N LEU A 54 1.64 -6.24 6.75
CA LEU A 54 1.45 -5.84 5.35
C LEU A 54 0.98 -7.05 4.52
N SER A 55 -0.04 -6.84 3.69
CA SER A 55 -0.53 -7.83 2.75
C SER A 55 0.56 -8.19 1.73
N PRO A 56 0.74 -9.48 1.38
CA PRO A 56 1.67 -9.87 0.32
C PRO A 56 1.26 -9.29 -1.04
N LYS A 57 -0.01 -8.88 -1.20
CA LYS A 57 -0.55 -8.28 -2.43
C LYS A 57 -0.27 -6.78 -2.57
N TYR A 58 0.54 -6.19 -1.69
CA TYR A 58 0.77 -4.74 -1.72
C TYR A 58 1.37 -4.29 -3.05
N ARG A 59 2.20 -5.13 -3.70
CA ARG A 59 2.80 -4.82 -5.00
C ARG A 59 1.78 -4.76 -6.13
N GLU A 60 0.65 -5.46 -6.00
CA GLU A 60 -0.42 -5.40 -7.00
C GLU A 60 -1.43 -4.28 -6.71
N LEU A 61 -1.80 -4.10 -5.44
CA LEU A 61 -2.99 -3.33 -5.06
C LEU A 61 -2.70 -1.97 -4.41
N CYS A 62 -1.44 -1.68 -4.05
CA CYS A 62 -1.12 -0.37 -3.46
C CYS A 62 -1.35 0.75 -4.48
N LEU A 63 -1.95 1.84 -4.01
CA LEU A 63 -2.24 3.05 -4.80
C LEU A 63 -1.14 4.11 -4.69
N GLU A 64 0.02 3.78 -4.11
CA GLU A 64 1.20 4.66 -4.06
C GLU A 64 0.96 6.04 -3.39
N CYS A 65 -0.04 6.14 -2.52
CA CYS A 65 -0.42 7.40 -1.86
C CYS A 65 0.44 7.78 -0.65
N ALA A 66 1.36 6.91 -0.23
CA ALA A 66 2.21 7.08 0.96
C ALA A 66 1.48 7.33 2.31
N ALA A 67 0.15 7.24 2.38
CA ALA A 67 -0.60 7.57 3.60
C ALA A 67 -0.17 6.73 4.82
N CYS A 68 0.07 5.43 4.63
CA CYS A 68 0.53 4.56 5.72
C CYS A 68 1.92 4.92 6.24
N TYR A 69 2.81 5.40 5.36
CA TYR A 69 4.12 5.93 5.74
C TYR A 69 3.96 7.22 6.55
N ALA A 70 3.16 8.16 6.04
CA ALA A 70 2.96 9.47 6.67
C ALA A 70 2.35 9.41 8.08
N VAL A 71 1.50 8.42 8.38
CA VAL A 71 0.86 8.29 9.71
C VAL A 71 1.62 7.40 10.69
N CYS A 72 2.75 6.81 10.28
CA CYS A 72 3.51 5.92 11.16
C CYS A 72 4.44 6.72 12.07
N ASN A 73 4.02 6.94 13.32
CA ASN A 73 4.83 7.66 14.32
C ASN A 73 6.06 6.88 14.85
N HIS A 74 6.27 5.65 14.38
CA HIS A 74 7.34 4.76 14.86
C HIS A 74 8.39 4.45 13.79
N ASP A 75 8.32 5.09 12.62
CA ASP A 75 9.20 4.81 11.48
C ASP A 75 9.30 3.30 11.16
N ALA A 76 8.19 2.58 11.37
CA ALA A 76 8.08 1.15 11.10
C ALA A 76 7.77 0.87 9.63
N ILE A 77 7.33 1.89 8.88
CA ILE A 77 7.03 1.81 7.46
C ILE A 77 7.99 2.75 6.76
N ASP A 78 8.71 2.25 5.76
CA ASP A 78 9.49 3.06 4.82
C ASP A 78 8.86 2.88 3.43
N PHE A 79 8.64 4.00 2.75
CA PHE A 79 7.97 4.06 1.45
C PHE A 79 8.86 4.80 0.45
N ASN A 80 8.98 4.21 -0.73
CA ASN A 80 9.52 4.88 -1.90
C ASN A 80 8.52 4.70 -3.05
N TYR A 81 8.60 5.54 -4.07
CA TYR A 81 7.85 5.23 -5.29
C TYR A 81 8.42 3.97 -5.96
N PRO A 82 7.58 3.15 -6.63
CA PRO A 82 8.06 2.03 -7.42
C PRO A 82 9.07 2.47 -8.49
N LYS A 83 9.79 1.50 -9.04
CA LYS A 83 10.70 1.74 -10.18
C LYS A 83 10.00 2.54 -11.27
N GLY A 84 10.70 3.51 -11.88
CA GLY A 84 10.13 4.34 -12.93
C GLY A 84 9.47 3.51 -14.03
N GLY A 85 8.24 3.87 -14.41
CA GLY A 85 7.45 3.14 -15.42
C GLY A 85 6.70 1.90 -14.90
N SER A 86 6.77 1.57 -13.61
CA SER A 86 6.08 0.41 -13.00
C SER A 86 4.89 0.77 -12.09
N GLY A 87 4.66 2.06 -11.87
CA GLY A 87 3.66 2.57 -10.94
C GLY A 87 2.20 2.36 -11.38
N ILE A 88 1.29 2.94 -10.62
CA ILE A 88 -0.11 3.05 -11.02
C ILE A 88 -0.29 4.10 -12.13
N ILE A 89 -1.31 3.86 -12.95
CA ILE A 89 -1.79 4.71 -14.03
C ILE A 89 -3.21 5.11 -13.63
N ILE A 90 -3.39 6.40 -13.34
CA ILE A 90 -4.69 7.00 -13.05
C ILE A 90 -5.18 7.64 -14.34
N LYS A 91 -6.24 7.08 -14.94
CA LYS A 91 -6.89 7.67 -16.09
C LYS A 91 -7.66 8.91 -15.64
N TYR A 92 -7.45 10.04 -16.32
CA TYR A 92 -8.11 11.32 -16.04
C TYR A 92 -7.77 11.95 -14.67
N GLY A 93 -6.63 11.57 -14.09
CA GLY A 93 -6.11 12.17 -12.85
C GLY A 93 -5.52 13.55 -13.04
#